data_AF-A0A0C3S5Y4-F1
#
_entry.id   AF-A0A0C3S5Y4-F1
#
_cell.length_a   1.000
_cell.length_b   1.000
_cell.length_c   1.000
_cell.angle_alpha   90.00
_cell.angle_beta   90.00
_cell.angle_gamma   90.00
#
_symmetry.space_group_name_H-M   'P 1'
#
loop_
_entity.id
_entity.type
_entity.pdbx_description
1 polymer ?
#
loop_
_entity_poly.entity_id
_entity_poly.type
_entity_poly.pdbx_seq_one_letter_code
_entity_poly.pdbx_strand_id
1 'polypeptide(L)'
;MVMHQLPRRDVVHLADVHSRQRVFTRWERYRHRQAHWFIECVAEAMGVFFYVYAGVGSTAGFVIGGLANEAGLSSIFQIGFAYTLGIMFALVTCASTSGGHFNPAITICQIIFKGFPIPKACRYIVAQLLGAFLAALLVYAQWNNNIKAAEAALTAVGKYDAVMFTPQGPAGIFALYAPAGSKLGQVFLNEFVCDFLIGLVIWSCLDPTNFMVPPAAAPWIVAFSYGMCVWGYAVVGLSTNTARDLGTRFAMLAIYGRAASGGKYAAIAALTNIPATLLAACFHEFILADSSRVVTPAHVDFMVGHLAHAEHSGIGGPALPSSNKTQGAGAAQPSSSPSPTYGAAYSEKGEVETIERV
;
A
#
# COMPACT_ATOMS: atom_id res chain seq x y z
N MET A 1 -25.37 14.62 8.24
CA MET A 1 -25.18 13.16 8.43
C MET A 1 -24.82 12.96 9.89
N VAL A 2 -25.72 12.37 10.68
CA VAL A 2 -25.50 12.13 12.11
C VAL A 2 -24.47 11.00 12.21
N MET A 3 -23.22 11.31 12.60
CA MET A 3 -22.27 10.26 12.98
C MET A 3 -22.79 9.65 14.28
N HIS A 4 -23.23 8.39 14.24
CA HIS A 4 -23.37 7.63 15.46
C HIS A 4 -22.00 7.53 16.14
N GLN A 5 -21.97 7.84 17.44
CA GLN A 5 -20.72 7.86 18.20
C GLN A 5 -20.22 6.44 18.35
N LEU A 6 -18.94 6.22 18.02
CA LEU A 6 -18.27 4.96 18.35
C LEU A 6 -18.28 4.75 19.87
N PRO A 7 -18.34 3.50 20.36
CA PRO A 7 -18.25 3.23 21.78
C PRO A 7 -16.96 3.83 22.35
N ARG A 8 -17.05 4.54 23.48
CA ARG A 8 -15.86 5.04 24.17
C ARG A 8 -15.12 3.86 24.80
N ARG A 9 -13.94 3.57 24.29
CA ARG A 9 -12.97 2.66 24.91
C ARG A 9 -11.87 3.50 25.58
N ASP A 10 -11.31 2.99 26.66
CA ASP A 10 -10.18 3.63 27.32
C ASP A 10 -8.98 3.62 26.38
N VAL A 11 -8.56 4.81 25.92
CA VAL A 11 -7.38 4.98 25.07
C VAL A 11 -6.24 5.46 25.92
N VAL A 12 -5.10 4.78 25.81
CA VAL A 12 -3.87 5.17 26.48
C VAL A 12 -2.90 5.70 25.42
N HIS A 13 -2.49 6.97 25.53
CA HIS A 13 -1.48 7.49 24.62
C HIS A 13 -0.08 7.05 25.05
N LEU A 14 0.78 6.74 24.08
CA LEU A 14 2.17 6.37 24.36
C LEU A 14 2.91 7.46 25.17
N ALA A 15 2.56 8.73 24.95
CA ALA A 15 3.13 9.86 25.68
C ALA A 15 2.82 9.85 27.18
N ASP A 16 1.72 9.20 27.60
CA ASP A 16 1.31 9.09 29.00
C ASP A 16 2.04 7.94 29.72
N VAL A 17 2.45 6.91 28.98
CA VAL A 17 3.13 5.72 29.50
C VAL A 17 4.64 5.86 29.47
N HIS A 18 5.17 6.49 28.42
CA HIS A 18 6.60 6.57 28.18
C HIS A 18 7.03 7.98 27.76
N SER A 19 7.93 8.58 28.55
CA SER A 19 8.48 9.90 28.25
C SER A 19 9.44 9.83 27.06
N ARG A 20 9.13 10.59 26.00
CA ARG A 20 10.01 10.74 24.83
C ARG A 20 10.98 11.91 25.03
N GLN A 21 12.20 11.79 24.50
CA GLN A 21 13.21 12.86 24.60
C GLN A 21 12.70 14.20 24.04
N ARG A 22 13.09 15.32 24.67
CA ARG A 22 12.56 16.68 24.39
C ARG A 22 12.74 17.13 22.94
N VAL A 23 13.81 16.70 22.28
CA VAL A 23 14.06 17.05 20.88
C VAL A 23 12.96 16.47 19.97
N PHE A 24 12.59 15.21 20.19
CA PHE A 24 11.54 14.56 19.40
C PHE A 24 10.16 15.13 19.69
N THR A 25 9.81 15.41 20.96
CA THR A 25 8.51 16.00 21.28
C THR A 25 8.37 17.44 20.77
N ARG A 26 9.47 18.19 20.69
CA ARG A 26 9.48 19.51 20.02
C ARG A 26 9.29 19.37 18.52
N TRP A 27 9.98 18.43 17.88
CA TRP A 27 9.80 18.12 16.46
C TRP A 27 8.38 17.66 16.14
N GLU A 28 7.79 16.78 16.94
CA GLU A 28 6.40 16.33 16.77
C GLU A 28 5.41 17.49 16.81
N ARG A 29 5.53 18.38 17.80
CA ARG A 29 4.65 19.56 17.85
C ARG A 29 4.78 20.44 16.61
N TYR A 30 6.00 20.61 16.10
CA TYR A 30 6.23 21.34 14.85
C TYR A 30 5.63 20.60 13.64
N ARG A 31 5.89 19.29 13.52
CA ARG A 31 5.40 18.47 12.42
C ARG A 31 3.87 18.45 12.37
N HIS A 32 3.19 18.30 13.49
CA HIS A 32 1.73 18.27 13.56
C HIS A 32 1.10 19.61 13.18
N ARG A 33 1.75 20.73 13.52
CA ARG A 33 1.21 22.07 13.27
C ARG A 33 1.52 22.63 11.89
N GLN A 34 2.73 22.42 11.37
CA GLN A 34 3.24 23.17 10.21
C GLN A 34 3.71 22.30 9.05
N ALA A 35 4.18 21.08 9.32
CA ALA A 35 4.80 20.23 8.31
C ALA A 35 4.03 18.92 8.04
N HIS A 36 2.81 18.76 8.57
CA HIS A 36 2.11 17.47 8.52
C HIS A 36 1.90 16.99 7.09
N TRP A 37 1.44 17.89 6.22
CA TRP A 37 1.28 17.61 4.79
C TRP A 37 2.58 17.14 4.11
N PHE A 38 3.73 17.66 4.53
CA PHE A 38 5.03 17.28 3.96
C PHE A 38 5.43 15.88 4.45
N ILE A 39 5.22 15.59 5.73
CA ILE A 39 5.49 14.26 6.30
C ILE A 39 4.62 13.18 5.63
N GLU A 40 3.36 13.49 5.34
CA GLU A 40 2.48 12.60 4.57
C GLU A 40 3.01 12.36 3.15
N CYS A 41 3.49 13.41 2.47
CA CYS A 41 4.12 13.26 1.15
C CYS A 41 5.40 12.42 1.22
N VAL A 42 6.23 12.61 2.25
CA VAL A 42 7.44 11.78 2.46
C VAL A 42 7.06 10.32 2.70
N ALA A 43 6.00 10.05 3.48
CA ALA A 43 5.51 8.70 3.68
C ALA A 43 4.96 8.07 2.39
N GLU A 44 4.24 8.82 1.57
CA GLU A 44 3.78 8.37 0.24
C GLU A 44 4.94 8.06 -0.71
N ALA A 45 5.93 8.96 -0.79
CA ALA A 45 7.13 8.75 -1.59
C ALA A 45 7.93 7.53 -1.10
N MET A 46 8.10 7.37 0.21
CA MET A 46 8.81 6.25 0.81
C MET A 46 8.06 4.92 0.59
N GLY A 47 6.73 4.92 0.71
CA GLY A 47 5.92 3.74 0.45
C GLY A 47 6.06 3.26 -1.00
N VAL A 48 6.03 4.19 -1.96
CA VAL A 48 6.33 3.84 -3.36
C VAL A 48 7.77 3.37 -3.54
N PHE A 49 8.71 4.06 -2.91
CA PHE A 49 10.12 3.70 -2.97
C PHE A 49 10.36 2.24 -2.54
N PHE A 50 9.75 1.78 -1.44
CA PHE A 50 9.97 0.41 -0.93
C PHE A 50 9.70 -0.67 -1.97
N TYR A 51 8.51 -0.67 -2.58
CA TYR A 51 8.15 -1.72 -3.53
C TYR A 51 8.80 -1.52 -4.89
N VAL A 52 9.07 -0.28 -5.32
CA VAL A 52 9.79 -0.04 -6.57
C VAL A 52 11.25 -0.49 -6.40
N TYR A 53 11.91 -0.14 -5.30
CA TYR A 53 13.29 -0.54 -5.02
C TYR A 53 13.42 -2.06 -4.97
N ALA A 54 12.58 -2.74 -4.19
CA ALA A 54 12.62 -4.20 -4.08
C ALA A 54 12.29 -4.88 -5.42
N GLY A 55 11.20 -4.46 -6.06
CA GLY A 55 10.72 -5.05 -7.29
C GLY A 55 11.66 -4.84 -8.48
N VAL A 56 12.03 -3.58 -8.75
CA VAL A 56 12.97 -3.23 -9.84
C VAL A 56 14.35 -3.79 -9.59
N GLY A 57 14.83 -3.82 -8.34
CA GLY A 57 16.09 -4.48 -7.98
C GLY A 57 16.07 -5.98 -8.27
N SER A 58 14.95 -6.66 -8.01
CA SER A 58 14.75 -8.07 -8.37
C SER A 58 14.66 -8.27 -9.89
N THR A 59 13.98 -7.35 -10.60
CA THR A 59 13.92 -7.35 -12.07
C THR A 59 15.30 -7.12 -12.69
N ALA A 60 16.20 -6.36 -12.05
CA ALA A 60 17.57 -6.19 -12.52
C ALA A 60 18.31 -7.53 -12.56
N GLY A 61 18.24 -8.31 -11.47
CA GLY A 61 18.79 -9.67 -11.44
C GLY A 61 18.20 -10.58 -12.51
N PHE A 62 16.88 -10.51 -12.72
CA PHE A 62 16.19 -11.29 -13.75
C PHE A 62 16.66 -10.97 -15.18
N VAL A 63 16.71 -9.68 -15.54
CA VAL A 63 17.08 -9.25 -16.89
C VAL A 63 18.57 -9.51 -17.14
N ILE A 64 19.44 -9.12 -16.21
CA ILE A 64 20.89 -9.30 -16.36
C ILE A 64 21.24 -10.79 -16.39
N GLY A 65 20.67 -11.59 -15.48
CA GLY A 65 20.85 -13.04 -15.48
C GLY A 65 20.37 -13.69 -16.78
N GLY A 66 19.24 -13.21 -17.34
CA GLY A 66 18.71 -13.68 -18.61
C GLY A 66 19.62 -13.36 -19.79
N LEU A 67 20.18 -12.14 -19.83
CA LEU A 67 21.14 -11.73 -20.86
C LEU A 67 22.48 -12.49 -20.76
N ALA A 68 22.92 -12.79 -19.54
CA ALA A 68 24.15 -13.53 -19.28
C ALA A 68 24.00 -15.06 -19.39
N ASN A 69 22.77 -15.58 -19.57
CA ASN A 69 22.44 -17.00 -19.48
C ASN A 69 22.89 -17.65 -18.16
N GLU A 70 22.82 -16.90 -17.05
CA GLU A 70 23.18 -17.39 -15.73
C GLU A 70 22.01 -18.12 -15.06
N ALA A 71 22.20 -19.41 -14.77
CA ALA A 71 21.21 -20.23 -14.09
C ALA A 71 20.95 -19.71 -12.66
N GLY A 72 19.67 -19.62 -12.28
CA GLY A 72 19.26 -19.25 -10.91
C GLY A 72 18.96 -17.77 -10.67
N LEU A 73 19.35 -16.86 -11.56
CA LEU A 73 19.08 -15.42 -11.41
C LEU A 73 17.80 -14.94 -12.14
N SER A 74 17.25 -15.77 -13.04
CA SER A 74 16.11 -15.42 -13.90
C SER A 74 14.79 -16.04 -13.44
N SER A 75 14.27 -15.62 -12.29
CA SER A 75 13.00 -16.13 -11.73
C SER A 75 11.91 -15.08 -11.56
N ILE A 76 10.75 -15.28 -12.19
CA ILE A 76 9.54 -14.46 -11.97
C ILE A 76 9.05 -14.59 -10.52
N PHE A 77 9.26 -15.75 -9.90
CA PHE A 77 8.91 -15.99 -8.51
C PHE A 77 9.67 -15.03 -7.58
N GLN A 78 10.96 -14.81 -7.83
CA GLN A 78 11.79 -13.85 -7.11
C GLN A 78 11.27 -12.41 -7.27
N ILE A 79 10.81 -12.03 -8.46
CA ILE A 79 10.24 -10.70 -8.72
C ILE A 79 8.95 -10.52 -7.91
N GLY A 80 8.02 -11.47 -8.00
CA GLY A 80 6.74 -11.37 -7.28
C GLY A 80 6.92 -11.37 -5.76
N PHE A 81 7.87 -12.15 -5.22
CA PHE A 81 8.20 -12.07 -3.80
C PHE A 81 8.79 -10.72 -3.40
N ALA A 82 9.68 -10.15 -4.21
CA ALA A 82 10.28 -8.85 -3.94
C ALA A 82 9.22 -7.73 -3.93
N TYR A 83 8.30 -7.70 -4.90
CA TYR A 83 7.18 -6.77 -4.89
C TYR A 83 6.25 -7.00 -3.69
N THR A 84 5.92 -8.25 -3.37
CA THR A 84 5.08 -8.61 -2.22
C THR A 84 5.67 -8.05 -0.92
N LEU A 85 6.92 -8.38 -0.63
CA LEU A 85 7.58 -7.91 0.58
C LEU A 85 7.76 -6.38 0.58
N GLY A 86 8.10 -5.79 -0.57
CA GLY A 86 8.21 -4.34 -0.70
C GLY A 86 6.90 -3.61 -0.42
N ILE A 87 5.77 -4.10 -0.92
CA ILE A 87 4.43 -3.53 -0.67
C ILE A 87 4.05 -3.69 0.79
N MET A 88 4.33 -4.86 1.37
CA MET A 88 4.11 -5.11 2.80
C MET A 88 4.91 -4.13 3.65
N PHE A 89 6.20 -3.95 3.37
CA PHE A 89 7.06 -2.99 4.07
C PHE A 89 6.58 -1.55 3.90
N ALA A 90 6.10 -1.18 2.71
CA ALA A 90 5.48 0.12 2.49
C ALA A 90 4.27 0.34 3.40
N LEU A 91 3.34 -0.61 3.45
CA LEU A 91 2.12 -0.53 4.26
C LEU A 91 2.43 -0.48 5.75
N VAL A 92 3.25 -1.39 6.28
CA VAL A 92 3.55 -1.42 7.72
C VAL A 92 4.37 -0.21 8.18
N THR A 93 5.20 0.37 7.30
CA THR A 93 6.09 1.49 7.68
C THR A 93 5.42 2.85 7.51
N CYS A 94 4.64 3.03 6.44
CA CYS A 94 4.21 4.35 6.00
C CYS A 94 2.69 4.58 6.09
N ALA A 95 1.86 3.53 6.13
CA ALA A 95 0.41 3.70 6.07
C ALA A 95 -0.17 4.43 7.30
N SER A 96 0.40 4.22 8.49
CA SER A 96 0.00 4.94 9.71
C SER A 96 0.26 6.45 9.65
N THR A 97 1.11 6.90 8.72
CA THR A 97 1.45 8.32 8.56
C THR A 97 0.62 8.98 7.46
N SER A 98 0.46 8.36 6.29
CA SER A 98 -0.22 8.97 5.14
C SER A 98 -1.61 8.40 4.82
N GLY A 99 -2.00 7.28 5.44
CA GLY A 99 -3.13 6.45 5.01
C GLY A 99 -2.75 5.39 3.97
N GLY A 100 -1.52 5.43 3.45
CA GLY A 100 -0.93 4.35 2.65
C GLY A 100 -1.54 4.15 1.28
N HIS A 101 -1.76 5.22 0.52
CA HIS A 101 -2.34 5.10 -0.82
C HIS A 101 -1.35 4.46 -1.80
N PHE A 102 -0.13 5.02 -1.84
CA PHE A 102 1.03 4.58 -2.63
C PHE A 102 0.76 4.30 -4.13
N ASN A 103 -0.38 4.73 -4.64
CA ASN A 103 -0.88 4.48 -5.98
C ASN A 103 -1.83 5.62 -6.38
N PRO A 104 -1.60 6.29 -7.52
CA PRO A 104 -2.50 7.32 -8.02
C PRO A 104 -3.93 6.84 -8.22
N ALA A 105 -4.16 5.61 -8.69
CA ALA A 105 -5.49 5.05 -8.88
C ALA A 105 -6.25 4.92 -7.54
N ILE A 106 -5.58 4.43 -6.49
CA ILE A 106 -6.15 4.35 -5.14
C ILE A 106 -6.42 5.75 -4.59
N THR A 107 -5.51 6.70 -4.80
CA THR A 107 -5.70 8.10 -4.38
C THR A 107 -6.92 8.72 -5.03
N ILE A 108 -7.17 8.47 -6.32
CA ILE A 108 -8.35 8.94 -7.04
C ILE A 108 -9.62 8.28 -6.49
N CYS A 109 -9.60 6.97 -6.22
CA CYS A 109 -10.75 6.30 -5.62
C CYS A 109 -11.07 6.86 -4.23
N GLN A 110 -10.06 7.19 -3.43
CA GLN A 110 -10.25 7.81 -2.11
C GLN A 110 -10.92 9.19 -2.20
N ILE A 111 -10.67 9.96 -3.26
CA ILE A 111 -11.39 11.23 -3.51
C ILE A 111 -12.88 10.94 -3.72
N ILE A 112 -13.20 9.99 -4.60
CA ILE A 112 -14.56 9.72 -5.07
C ILE A 112 -15.42 9.07 -3.99
N PHE A 113 -14.89 8.07 -3.29
CA PHE A 113 -15.68 7.20 -2.41
C PHE A 113 -15.54 7.54 -0.92
N LYS A 114 -14.42 8.14 -0.50
CA LYS A 114 -14.11 8.40 0.91
C LYS A 114 -13.90 9.88 1.23
N GLY A 115 -14.10 10.78 0.26
CA GLY A 115 -14.03 12.24 0.46
C GLY A 115 -12.62 12.79 0.67
N PHE A 116 -11.59 12.13 0.14
CA PHE A 116 -10.21 12.58 0.29
C PHE A 116 -9.97 13.95 -0.38
N PRO A 117 -9.34 14.94 0.30
CA PRO A 117 -9.20 16.29 -0.24
C PRO A 117 -8.38 16.35 -1.54
N ILE A 118 -8.94 16.93 -2.60
CA ILE A 118 -8.31 17.03 -3.93
C ILE A 118 -6.89 17.65 -3.88
N PRO A 119 -6.65 18.80 -3.18
CA PRO A 119 -5.30 19.37 -3.12
C PRO A 119 -4.28 18.47 -2.41
N LYS A 120 -4.75 17.62 -1.48
CA LYS A 120 -3.90 16.62 -0.83
C LYS A 120 -3.60 15.46 -1.78
N ALA A 121 -4.59 14.99 -2.53
CA ALA A 121 -4.45 13.97 -3.57
C ALA A 121 -3.42 14.36 -4.64
N CYS A 122 -3.45 15.59 -5.15
CA CYS A 122 -2.46 16.04 -6.13
C CYS A 122 -1.02 15.95 -5.57
N ARG A 123 -0.82 16.34 -4.31
CA ARG A 123 0.49 16.24 -3.63
C ARG A 123 0.93 14.79 -3.44
N TYR A 124 -0.01 13.90 -3.10
CA TYR A 124 0.25 12.47 -2.98
C TYR A 124 0.73 11.87 -4.31
N ILE A 125 0.04 12.16 -5.42
CA ILE A 125 0.41 11.64 -6.73
C ILE A 125 1.82 12.10 -7.13
N VAL A 126 2.15 13.38 -6.90
CA VAL A 126 3.50 13.90 -7.17
C VAL A 126 4.55 13.21 -6.29
N ALA A 127 4.26 13.04 -5.00
CA ALA A 127 5.17 12.38 -4.07
C ALA A 127 5.39 10.89 -4.43
N GLN A 128 4.33 10.19 -4.82
CA GLN A 128 4.37 8.80 -5.28
C GLN A 128 5.27 8.67 -6.52
N LEU A 129 5.09 9.53 -7.53
CA LEU A 129 5.94 9.57 -8.72
C LEU A 129 7.41 9.82 -8.37
N LEU A 130 7.68 10.75 -7.45
CA LEU A 130 9.02 11.05 -6.97
C LEU A 130 9.65 9.86 -6.25
N GLY A 131 8.89 9.13 -5.43
CA GLY A 131 9.34 7.91 -4.76
C GLY A 131 9.82 6.85 -5.73
N ALA A 132 9.03 6.57 -6.77
CA ALA A 132 9.38 5.62 -7.83
C ALA A 132 10.61 6.09 -8.65
N PHE A 133 10.67 7.38 -8.96
CA PHE A 133 11.80 7.99 -9.66
C PHE A 133 13.12 7.82 -8.89
N LEU A 134 13.12 8.14 -7.59
CA LEU A 134 14.31 8.02 -6.74
C LEU A 134 14.73 6.55 -6.55
N ALA A 135 13.78 5.62 -6.40
CA ALA A 135 14.07 4.19 -6.32
C ALA A 135 14.74 3.69 -7.61
N ALA A 136 14.23 4.07 -8.78
CA ALA A 136 14.84 3.68 -10.06
C ALA A 136 16.26 4.23 -10.21
N LEU A 137 16.50 5.50 -9.87
CA LEU A 137 17.85 6.07 -9.92
C LEU A 137 18.82 5.35 -8.98
N LEU A 138 18.38 5.00 -7.78
CA LEU A 138 19.21 4.27 -6.83
C LEU A 138 19.55 2.87 -7.33
N VAL A 139 18.56 2.12 -7.82
CA VAL A 139 18.80 0.78 -8.39
C VAL A 139 19.73 0.88 -9.61
N TYR A 140 19.54 1.88 -10.47
CA TYR A 140 20.43 2.14 -11.60
C TYR A 140 21.87 2.39 -11.17
N ALA A 141 22.08 3.19 -10.13
CA ALA A 141 23.40 3.47 -9.58
C ALA A 141 24.04 2.21 -8.98
N GLN A 142 23.29 1.41 -8.22
CA GLN A 142 23.78 0.18 -7.60
C GLN A 142 24.13 -0.91 -8.62
N TRP A 143 23.33 -1.04 -9.69
CA TRP A 143 23.54 -2.02 -10.75
C TRP A 143 24.34 -1.47 -11.95
N ASN A 144 24.95 -0.29 -11.81
CA ASN A 144 25.52 0.44 -12.95
C ASN A 144 26.54 -0.39 -13.74
N ASN A 145 27.48 -1.04 -13.07
CA ASN A 145 28.51 -1.84 -13.71
C ASN A 145 27.90 -3.01 -14.52
N ASN A 146 26.93 -3.72 -13.93
CA ASN A 146 26.26 -4.85 -14.58
C ASN A 146 25.43 -4.39 -15.79
N ILE A 147 24.70 -3.28 -15.66
CA ILE A 147 23.92 -2.68 -16.73
C ILE A 147 24.84 -2.27 -17.88
N LYS A 148 25.96 -1.59 -17.60
CA LYS A 148 26.92 -1.17 -18.62
C LYS A 148 27.64 -2.34 -19.29
N ALA A 149 27.96 -3.40 -18.54
CA ALA A 149 28.49 -4.62 -19.12
C ALA A 149 27.48 -5.28 -20.08
N ALA A 150 26.20 -5.36 -19.70
CA ALA A 150 25.14 -5.90 -20.55
C ALA A 150 24.92 -5.04 -21.81
N GLU A 151 24.90 -3.71 -21.69
CA GLU A 151 24.81 -2.78 -22.82
C GLU A 151 25.98 -2.96 -23.80
N ALA A 152 27.21 -3.09 -23.28
CA ALA A 152 28.41 -3.32 -24.10
C ALA A 152 28.36 -4.68 -24.81
N ALA A 153 27.93 -5.74 -24.11
CA ALA A 153 27.77 -7.07 -24.69
C ALA A 153 26.73 -7.07 -25.83
N LEU A 154 25.59 -6.40 -25.64
CA LEU A 154 24.56 -6.24 -26.66
C LEU A 154 25.08 -5.46 -27.88
N THR A 155 25.93 -4.45 -27.66
CA THR A 155 26.55 -3.67 -28.73
C THR A 155 27.51 -4.53 -29.55
N ALA A 156 28.35 -5.33 -28.88
CA ALA A 156 29.34 -6.18 -29.54
C ALA A 156 28.72 -7.21 -30.50
N VAL A 157 27.50 -7.67 -30.21
CA VAL A 157 26.74 -8.62 -31.06
C VAL A 157 25.73 -7.93 -31.99
N GLY A 158 25.74 -6.60 -32.08
CA GLY A 158 24.84 -5.83 -32.95
C GLY A 158 23.36 -5.89 -32.58
N LYS A 159 23.03 -6.21 -31.32
CA LYS A 159 21.64 -6.36 -30.83
C LYS A 159 21.17 -5.23 -29.91
N TYR A 160 22.01 -4.22 -29.68
CA TYR A 160 21.72 -3.10 -28.77
C TYR A 160 20.35 -2.46 -29.08
N ASP A 161 20.16 -1.93 -30.28
CA ASP A 161 18.93 -1.20 -30.64
C ASP A 161 17.67 -2.10 -30.61
N ALA A 162 17.84 -3.39 -30.90
CA ALA A 162 16.74 -4.34 -30.91
C ALA A 162 16.28 -4.77 -29.51
N VAL A 163 17.18 -4.74 -28.52
CA VAL A 163 16.93 -5.30 -27.18
C VAL A 163 16.80 -4.22 -26.11
N MET A 164 17.53 -3.11 -26.21
CA MET A 164 17.67 -2.12 -25.13
C MET A 164 16.35 -1.67 -24.51
N PHE A 165 15.35 -1.36 -25.35
CA PHE A 165 14.03 -0.86 -24.96
C PHE A 165 12.93 -1.93 -25.12
N THR A 166 13.22 -3.12 -24.61
CA THR A 166 12.28 -4.26 -24.57
C THR A 166 12.15 -4.76 -23.12
N PRO A 167 11.15 -5.61 -22.80
CA PRO A 167 11.02 -6.20 -21.46
C PRO A 167 12.24 -7.01 -21.02
N GLN A 168 13.05 -7.51 -21.96
CA GLN A 168 14.26 -8.31 -21.71
C GLN A 168 15.55 -7.48 -21.83
N GLY A 169 15.45 -6.18 -22.09
CA GLY A 169 16.59 -5.28 -22.20
C GLY A 169 16.89 -4.51 -20.90
N PRO A 170 18.07 -3.87 -20.81
CA PRO A 170 18.44 -3.08 -19.64
C PRO A 170 17.42 -2.00 -19.24
N ALA A 171 16.76 -1.33 -20.20
CA ALA A 171 15.72 -0.35 -19.84
C ALA A 171 14.45 -1.02 -19.27
N GLY A 172 14.18 -2.26 -19.69
CA GLY A 172 13.07 -3.10 -19.22
C GLY A 172 13.13 -3.49 -17.75
N ILE A 173 14.31 -3.32 -17.12
CA ILE A 173 14.46 -3.42 -15.66
C ILE A 173 13.53 -2.43 -14.96
N PHE A 174 13.47 -1.20 -15.47
CA PHE A 174 12.88 -0.06 -14.78
C PHE A 174 11.48 0.27 -15.26
N ALA A 175 11.31 0.36 -16.58
CA ALA A 175 10.06 0.77 -17.23
C ALA A 175 9.51 -0.35 -18.10
N LEU A 176 8.20 -0.36 -18.30
CA LEU A 176 7.57 -1.41 -19.11
C LEU A 176 7.58 -1.05 -20.59
N TYR A 177 7.83 -2.05 -21.42
CA TYR A 177 7.83 -1.96 -22.87
C TYR A 177 6.95 -3.07 -23.43
N ALA A 178 6.42 -2.89 -24.64
CA ALA A 178 5.62 -3.92 -25.28
C ALA A 178 6.52 -5.13 -25.65
N PRO A 179 6.16 -6.37 -25.27
CA PRO A 179 6.81 -7.55 -25.82
C PRO A 179 6.67 -7.57 -27.36
N ALA A 180 7.71 -8.02 -28.06
CA ALA A 180 7.66 -8.13 -29.52
C ALA A 180 6.51 -9.04 -29.97
N GLY A 181 5.69 -8.56 -30.92
CA GLY A 181 4.53 -9.29 -31.43
C GLY A 181 3.29 -9.29 -30.52
N SER A 182 3.34 -8.64 -29.36
CA SER A 182 2.16 -8.53 -28.48
C SER A 182 1.07 -7.65 -29.10
N LYS A 183 -0.19 -8.09 -28.97
CA LYS A 183 -1.35 -7.27 -29.34
C LYS A 183 -1.67 -6.32 -28.18
N LEU A 184 -1.76 -5.04 -28.48
CA LEU A 184 -1.98 -4.01 -27.46
C LEU A 184 -3.26 -4.22 -26.63
N GLY A 185 -4.31 -4.77 -27.25
CA GLY A 185 -5.55 -5.13 -26.55
C GLY A 185 -5.39 -6.27 -25.54
N GLN A 186 -4.48 -7.22 -25.77
CA GLN A 186 -4.20 -8.30 -24.80
C GLN A 186 -3.45 -7.76 -23.58
N VAL A 187 -2.49 -6.86 -23.79
CA VAL A 187 -1.78 -6.19 -22.69
C VAL A 187 -2.76 -5.35 -21.88
N PHE A 188 -3.61 -4.56 -22.54
CA PHE A 188 -4.65 -3.78 -21.85
C PHE A 188 -5.56 -4.68 -21.01
N LEU A 189 -6.04 -5.80 -21.56
CA LEU A 189 -6.88 -6.75 -20.83
C LEU A 189 -6.16 -7.32 -19.60
N ASN A 190 -4.89 -7.70 -19.75
CA ASN A 190 -4.07 -8.22 -18.66
C ASN A 190 -3.94 -7.21 -17.52
N GLU A 191 -3.56 -5.98 -17.86
CA GLU A 191 -3.40 -4.86 -16.94
C GLU A 191 -4.74 -4.58 -16.22
N PHE A 192 -5.82 -4.42 -16.99
CA PHE A 192 -7.14 -4.08 -16.48
C PHE A 192 -7.69 -5.13 -15.50
N VAL A 193 -7.57 -6.42 -15.83
CA VAL A 193 -8.09 -7.48 -14.97
C VAL A 193 -7.29 -7.60 -13.68
N CYS A 194 -5.96 -7.52 -13.76
CA CYS A 194 -5.11 -7.55 -12.56
C CYS A 194 -5.41 -6.36 -11.64
N ASP A 195 -5.52 -5.15 -12.19
CA ASP A 195 -5.82 -3.94 -11.43
C ASP A 195 -7.23 -3.94 -10.84
N PHE A 196 -8.19 -4.53 -11.54
CA PHE A 196 -9.53 -4.72 -11.01
C PHE A 196 -9.50 -5.66 -9.79
N LEU A 197 -8.82 -6.81 -9.88
CA LEU A 197 -8.73 -7.78 -8.78
C LEU A 197 -7.99 -7.19 -7.57
N ILE A 198 -6.86 -6.53 -7.80
CA ILE A 198 -6.10 -5.84 -6.76
C ILE A 198 -6.97 -4.75 -6.11
N GLY A 199 -7.62 -3.91 -6.92
CA GLY A 199 -8.50 -2.86 -6.43
C GLY A 199 -9.64 -3.41 -5.58
N LEU A 200 -10.22 -4.53 -5.98
CA LEU A 200 -11.31 -5.20 -5.26
C LEU A 200 -10.82 -5.74 -3.91
N VAL A 201 -9.66 -6.39 -3.87
CA VAL A 201 -9.04 -6.88 -2.64
C VAL A 201 -8.72 -5.72 -1.69
N ILE A 202 -8.17 -4.61 -2.20
CA ILE A 202 -7.90 -3.42 -1.38
C ILE A 202 -9.21 -2.88 -0.80
N TRP A 203 -10.27 -2.75 -1.61
CA TRP A 203 -11.56 -2.28 -1.11
C TRP A 203 -12.16 -3.20 -0.05
N SER A 204 -12.06 -4.51 -0.24
CA SER A 204 -12.47 -5.51 0.76
C SER A 204 -11.68 -5.43 2.06
N CYS A 205 -10.40 -5.04 2.01
CA CYS A 205 -9.58 -4.80 3.20
C CYS A 205 -9.91 -3.47 3.91
N LEU A 206 -10.48 -2.51 3.17
CA LEU A 206 -10.91 -1.22 3.72
C LEU A 206 -12.35 -1.25 4.25
N ASP A 207 -13.10 -2.33 3.98
CA ASP A 207 -14.45 -2.51 4.51
C ASP A 207 -14.41 -2.93 5.98
N PRO A 208 -14.86 -2.07 6.92
CA PRO A 208 -14.82 -2.36 8.35
C PRO A 208 -15.79 -3.46 8.79
N THR A 209 -16.72 -3.85 7.91
CA THR A 209 -17.70 -4.92 8.14
C THR A 209 -17.23 -6.27 7.63
N ASN A 210 -16.09 -6.33 6.94
CA ASN A 210 -15.50 -7.58 6.47
C ASN A 210 -14.85 -8.34 7.63
N PHE A 211 -15.56 -9.35 8.15
CA PHE A 211 -15.10 -10.14 9.29
C PHE A 211 -13.94 -11.09 8.98
N MET A 212 -13.66 -11.35 7.70
CA MET A 212 -12.54 -12.19 7.28
C MET A 212 -11.20 -11.45 7.31
N VAL A 213 -11.21 -10.11 7.31
CA VAL A 213 -10.01 -9.29 7.15
C VAL A 213 -9.89 -8.28 8.29
N PRO A 214 -9.24 -8.62 9.41
CA PRO A 214 -8.92 -7.62 10.42
C PRO A 214 -7.89 -6.60 9.87
N PRO A 215 -7.86 -5.35 10.37
CA PRO A 215 -6.94 -4.31 9.87
C PRO A 215 -5.46 -4.71 9.86
N ALA A 216 -5.03 -5.50 10.85
CA ALA A 216 -3.65 -5.98 10.95
C ALA A 216 -3.26 -6.98 9.83
N ALA A 217 -4.24 -7.65 9.20
CA ALA A 217 -4.02 -8.57 8.09
C ALA A 217 -4.00 -7.86 6.73
N ALA A 218 -4.57 -6.65 6.63
CA ALA A 218 -4.66 -5.91 5.36
C ALA A 218 -3.31 -5.75 4.64
N PRO A 219 -2.17 -5.41 5.31
CA PRO A 219 -0.88 -5.31 4.65
C PRO A 219 -0.44 -6.60 3.93
N TRP A 220 -0.74 -7.76 4.54
CA TRP A 220 -0.39 -9.06 3.98
C TRP A 220 -1.27 -9.40 2.78
N ILE A 221 -2.59 -9.26 2.94
CA ILE A 221 -3.56 -9.63 1.90
C ILE A 221 -3.37 -8.75 0.67
N VAL A 222 -3.21 -7.43 0.86
CA VAL A 222 -2.92 -6.51 -0.24
C VAL A 222 -1.61 -6.90 -0.91
N ALA A 223 -0.52 -7.06 -0.16
CA ALA A 223 0.79 -7.42 -0.73
C ALA A 223 0.75 -8.72 -1.55
N PHE A 224 0.14 -9.78 -1.02
CA PHE A 224 0.06 -11.07 -1.71
C PHE A 224 -0.88 -11.04 -2.92
N SER A 225 -1.89 -10.15 -2.95
CA SER A 225 -2.70 -9.95 -4.16
C SER A 225 -1.87 -9.41 -5.32
N TYR A 226 -0.97 -8.45 -5.07
CA TYR A 226 0.00 -7.99 -6.06
C TYR A 226 0.98 -9.09 -6.44
N GLY A 227 1.50 -9.85 -5.46
CA GLY A 227 2.39 -10.99 -5.70
C GLY A 227 1.79 -12.02 -6.64
N MET A 228 0.53 -12.40 -6.40
CA MET A 228 -0.25 -13.30 -7.25
C MET A 228 -0.35 -12.75 -8.68
N CYS A 229 -0.65 -11.46 -8.85
CA CYS A 229 -0.70 -10.85 -10.17
C CYS A 229 0.65 -10.91 -10.89
N VAL A 230 1.75 -10.62 -10.18
CA VAL A 230 3.10 -10.69 -10.77
C VAL A 230 3.45 -12.12 -11.18
N TRP A 231 3.22 -13.12 -10.32
CA TRP A 231 3.55 -14.50 -10.62
C TRP A 231 2.76 -15.07 -11.81
N GLY A 232 1.49 -14.70 -11.94
CA GLY A 232 0.63 -15.18 -13.02
C GLY A 232 0.77 -14.41 -14.33
N TYR A 233 1.04 -13.11 -14.27
CA TYR A 233 0.71 -12.19 -15.37
C TYR A 233 1.80 -11.20 -15.75
N ALA A 234 2.95 -11.17 -15.06
CA ALA A 234 4.03 -10.22 -15.37
C ALA A 234 4.67 -10.44 -16.74
N VAL A 235 4.66 -11.67 -17.28
CA VAL A 235 5.24 -12.00 -18.59
C VAL A 235 4.53 -11.27 -19.74
N VAL A 236 3.22 -11.04 -19.60
CA VAL A 236 2.41 -10.33 -20.60
C VAL A 236 2.64 -8.82 -20.54
N GLY A 237 3.21 -8.33 -19.43
CA GLY A 237 3.35 -6.91 -19.11
C GLY A 237 2.35 -6.51 -18.04
N LEU A 238 2.88 -6.04 -16.90
CA LEU A 238 2.09 -5.72 -15.72
C LEU A 238 2.75 -4.58 -14.92
N SER A 239 2.11 -3.42 -14.89
CA SER A 239 2.48 -2.24 -14.11
C SER A 239 1.80 -2.21 -12.75
N THR A 240 0.49 -2.38 -12.77
CA THR A 240 -0.49 -2.25 -11.67
C THR A 240 -0.52 -0.91 -10.94
N ASN A 241 0.34 0.04 -11.32
CA ASN A 241 0.50 1.29 -10.61
C ASN A 241 1.09 2.40 -11.50
N THR A 242 0.31 3.46 -11.69
CA THR A 242 0.69 4.65 -12.47
C THR A 242 2.00 5.28 -11.98
N ALA A 243 2.19 5.41 -10.66
CA ALA A 243 3.41 6.00 -10.11
C ALA A 243 4.62 5.09 -10.32
N ARG A 244 4.42 3.77 -10.18
CA ARG A 244 5.46 2.76 -10.43
C ARG A 244 5.97 2.79 -11.86
N ASP A 245 5.10 2.95 -12.86
CA ASP A 245 5.57 3.02 -14.26
C ASP A 245 6.06 4.40 -14.63
N LEU A 246 5.26 5.46 -14.42
CA LEU A 246 5.66 6.80 -14.85
C LEU A 246 6.89 7.31 -14.09
N GLY A 247 7.00 7.06 -12.79
CA GLY A 247 8.15 7.50 -12.01
C GLY A 247 9.45 6.87 -12.46
N THR A 248 9.48 5.54 -12.65
CA THR A 248 10.67 4.85 -13.15
C THR A 248 10.94 5.18 -14.62
N ARG A 249 9.90 5.38 -15.43
CA ARG A 249 10.03 5.83 -16.82
C ARG A 249 10.59 7.24 -16.93
N PHE A 250 10.22 8.16 -16.04
CA PHE A 250 10.84 9.48 -15.96
C PHE A 250 12.34 9.39 -15.62
N ALA A 251 12.73 8.46 -14.74
CA ALA A 251 14.15 8.20 -14.48
C ALA A 251 14.85 7.66 -15.73
N MET A 252 14.22 6.75 -16.48
CA MET A 252 14.78 6.23 -17.73
C MET A 252 14.85 7.29 -18.82
N LEU A 253 13.88 8.19 -18.93
CA LEU A 253 13.93 9.33 -19.84
C LEU A 253 15.06 10.29 -19.48
N ALA A 254 15.37 10.47 -18.19
CA ALA A 254 16.49 11.29 -17.74
C ALA A 254 17.85 10.65 -18.08
N ILE A 255 17.96 9.31 -18.03
CA ILE A 255 19.21 8.57 -18.28
C ILE A 255 19.43 8.32 -19.79
N TYR A 256 18.41 7.84 -20.49
CA TYR A 256 18.51 7.35 -21.87
C TYR A 256 17.82 8.24 -22.91
N GLY A 257 17.23 9.36 -22.49
CA GLY A 257 16.51 10.27 -23.37
C GLY A 257 15.21 9.68 -23.93
N ARG A 258 14.72 10.26 -25.04
CA ARG A 258 13.38 9.97 -25.59
C ARG A 258 13.16 8.52 -26.05
N ALA A 259 14.22 7.77 -26.29
CA ALA A 259 14.13 6.36 -26.68
C ALA A 259 13.47 5.50 -25.58
N ALA A 260 13.64 5.88 -24.30
CA ALA A 260 13.00 5.20 -23.16
C ALA A 260 11.50 5.50 -22.98
N SER A 261 10.89 6.29 -23.87
CA SER A 261 9.50 6.73 -23.71
C SER A 261 8.49 5.57 -23.74
N GLY A 262 8.79 4.44 -24.40
CA GLY A 262 7.87 3.31 -24.55
C GLY A 262 6.69 3.57 -25.51
N GLY A 263 6.62 4.74 -26.14
CA GLY A 263 5.61 5.08 -27.14
C GLY A 263 4.16 4.90 -26.66
N LYS A 264 3.29 4.39 -27.54
CA LYS A 264 1.86 4.18 -27.23
C LYS A 264 1.61 3.21 -26.07
N TYR A 265 2.53 2.27 -25.87
CA TYR A 265 2.43 1.28 -24.80
C TYR A 265 2.55 1.92 -23.41
N ALA A 266 3.37 2.97 -23.27
CA ALA A 266 3.57 3.65 -22.00
C ALA A 266 2.27 4.21 -21.41
N ALA A 267 1.38 4.75 -22.25
CA ALA A 267 0.08 5.23 -21.79
C ALA A 267 -0.80 4.09 -21.23
N ILE A 268 -0.77 2.92 -21.87
CA ILE A 268 -1.54 1.75 -21.41
C ILE A 268 -0.96 1.20 -20.11
N ALA A 269 0.36 1.03 -20.03
CA ALA A 269 1.02 0.58 -18.81
C ALA A 269 0.81 1.54 -17.63
N ALA A 270 0.77 2.85 -17.89
CA ALA A 270 0.65 3.85 -16.83
C ALA A 270 -0.79 4.11 -16.37
N LEU A 271 -1.77 4.07 -17.29
CA LEU A 271 -3.10 4.65 -17.02
C LEU A 271 -4.24 3.62 -16.94
N THR A 272 -4.01 2.37 -17.36
CA THR A 272 -5.08 1.34 -17.36
C THR A 272 -5.57 0.98 -15.96
N ASN A 273 -4.69 1.05 -14.96
CA ASN A 273 -5.02 0.79 -13.57
C ASN A 273 -6.10 1.75 -13.02
N ILE A 274 -6.14 3.01 -13.46
CA ILE A 274 -7.09 4.02 -12.95
C ILE A 274 -8.55 3.59 -13.18
N PRO A 275 -9.02 3.37 -14.43
CA PRO A 275 -10.39 2.93 -14.66
C PRO A 275 -10.67 1.54 -14.09
N ALA A 276 -9.68 0.63 -14.06
CA ALA A 276 -9.84 -0.71 -13.50
C ALA A 276 -10.08 -0.68 -11.98
N THR A 277 -9.26 0.06 -11.24
CA THR A 277 -9.41 0.22 -9.79
C THR A 277 -10.70 0.97 -9.44
N LEU A 278 -11.08 1.99 -10.23
CA LEU A 278 -12.37 2.67 -10.05
C LEU A 278 -13.55 1.72 -10.23
N LEU A 279 -13.51 0.88 -11.27
CA LEU A 279 -14.55 -0.13 -11.49
C LEU A 279 -14.60 -1.14 -10.34
N ALA A 280 -13.45 -1.53 -9.78
CA ALA A 280 -13.38 -2.42 -8.63
C ALA A 280 -14.01 -1.80 -7.38
N ALA A 281 -13.72 -0.53 -7.09
CA ALA A 281 -14.34 0.20 -6.00
C ALA A 281 -15.86 0.34 -6.21
N CYS A 282 -16.30 0.68 -7.42
CA CYS A 282 -17.73 0.67 -7.78
C CYS A 282 -18.35 -0.71 -7.53
N PHE A 283 -17.73 -1.77 -8.03
CA PHE A 283 -18.25 -3.13 -7.88
C PHE A 283 -18.37 -3.51 -6.41
N HIS A 284 -17.36 -3.20 -5.60
CA HIS A 284 -17.44 -3.44 -4.16
C HIS A 284 -18.59 -2.66 -3.52
N GLU A 285 -18.68 -1.35 -3.72
CA GLU A 285 -19.68 -0.48 -3.07
C GLU A 285 -21.11 -0.80 -3.51
N PHE A 286 -21.34 -1.18 -4.78
CA PHE A 286 -22.68 -1.48 -5.29
C PHE A 286 -23.12 -2.94 -5.10
N ILE A 287 -22.18 -3.90 -5.06
CA ILE A 287 -22.50 -5.33 -5.09
C ILE A 287 -22.15 -6.04 -3.79
N LEU A 288 -21.01 -5.70 -3.15
CA LEU A 288 -20.47 -6.46 -2.03
C LEU A 288 -20.67 -5.79 -0.67
N ALA A 289 -20.67 -4.45 -0.64
CA ALA A 289 -20.87 -3.67 0.56
C ALA A 289 -22.32 -3.76 1.04
N ASP A 290 -22.49 -3.81 2.36
CA ASP A 290 -23.79 -3.89 2.98
C ASP A 290 -23.77 -3.15 4.32
N SER A 291 -24.51 -2.04 4.39
CA SER A 291 -24.58 -1.19 5.57
C SER A 291 -25.29 -1.84 6.77
N SER A 292 -25.97 -2.97 6.57
CA SER A 292 -26.59 -3.73 7.67
C SER A 292 -25.57 -4.62 8.41
N ARG A 293 -24.39 -4.86 7.83
CA ARG A 293 -23.34 -5.67 8.48
C ARG A 293 -22.71 -4.94 9.65
N VAL A 294 -22.29 -5.72 10.63
CA VAL A 294 -21.70 -5.23 11.88
C VAL A 294 -20.22 -4.92 11.67
N VAL A 295 -19.78 -3.78 12.21
CA VAL A 295 -18.35 -3.44 12.28
C VAL A 295 -17.67 -4.34 13.31
N THR A 296 -16.58 -5.01 12.92
CA THR A 296 -15.93 -5.96 13.82
C THR A 296 -15.23 -5.27 14.99
N PRO A 297 -15.06 -5.93 16.15
CA PRO A 297 -14.36 -5.34 17.30
C PRO A 297 -12.95 -4.82 16.97
N ALA A 298 -12.21 -5.53 16.12
CA ALA A 298 -10.89 -5.12 15.67
C ALA A 298 -10.92 -3.85 14.81
N HIS A 299 -11.94 -3.68 13.96
CA HIS A 299 -12.15 -2.45 13.20
C HIS A 299 -12.60 -1.30 14.11
N VAL A 300 -13.43 -1.56 15.13
CA VAL A 300 -13.79 -0.54 16.13
C VAL A 300 -12.53 -0.04 16.85
N ASP A 301 -11.66 -0.93 17.31
CA ASP A 301 -10.40 -0.53 17.97
C ASP A 301 -9.49 0.28 17.05
N PHE A 302 -9.37 -0.16 15.80
CA PHE A 302 -8.61 0.56 14.79
C PHE A 302 -9.17 1.97 14.57
N MET A 303 -10.48 2.12 14.38
CA MET A 303 -11.13 3.42 14.17
C MET A 303 -11.01 4.34 15.39
N VAL A 304 -11.25 3.81 16.60
CA VAL A 304 -11.14 4.56 17.86
C VAL A 304 -9.71 5.05 18.06
N GLY A 305 -8.70 4.22 17.80
CA GLY A 305 -7.30 4.61 17.91
C GLY A 305 -6.91 5.74 16.96
N HIS A 306 -7.37 5.69 15.70
CA HIS A 306 -7.11 6.75 14.73
C HIS A 306 -7.79 8.07 15.09
N LEU A 307 -9.04 8.00 15.56
CA LEU A 307 -9.78 9.19 16.01
C LEU A 307 -9.09 9.84 17.21
N ALA A 308 -8.73 9.06 18.22
CA ALA A 308 -8.04 9.56 19.40
C ALA A 308 -6.67 10.18 19.05
N HIS A 309 -5.94 9.61 18.09
CA HIS A 309 -4.69 10.20 17.61
C HIS A 309 -4.91 11.56 16.92
N ALA A 310 -5.95 11.67 16.08
CA ALA A 310 -6.28 12.89 15.36
C ALA A 310 -6.66 14.04 16.32
N GLU A 311 -7.46 13.72 17.36
CA GLU A 311 -7.83 14.65 18.43
C GLU A 311 -6.61 15.11 19.23
N HIS A 312 -5.79 14.16 19.70
CA HIS A 312 -4.58 14.47 20.49
C HIS A 312 -3.54 15.28 19.69
N SER A 313 -3.43 15.03 18.39
CA SER A 313 -2.46 15.72 17.51
C SER A 313 -2.95 17.09 17.03
N GLY A 314 -4.23 17.41 17.21
CA GLY A 314 -4.86 18.62 16.68
C GLY A 314 -4.98 18.64 15.15
N ILE A 315 -5.05 17.46 14.50
CA ILE A 315 -5.04 17.30 13.04
C ILE A 315 -6.48 17.28 12.44
N GLY A 316 -7.55 17.07 13.23
CA GLY A 316 -8.91 17.43 12.79
C GLY A 316 -10.11 16.81 13.55
N GLY A 317 -11.30 17.41 13.33
CA GLY A 317 -12.66 16.87 13.61
C GLY A 317 -13.24 17.16 15.02
N PRO A 318 -14.58 17.22 15.20
CA PRO A 318 -15.20 17.59 16.48
C PRO A 318 -14.75 16.64 17.57
N ALA A 319 -14.16 17.20 18.63
CA ALA A 319 -13.69 16.46 19.78
C ALA A 319 -14.82 15.61 20.38
N LEU A 320 -14.51 14.36 20.73
CA LEU A 320 -15.34 13.60 21.67
C LEU A 320 -15.48 14.45 22.95
N PRO A 321 -16.71 14.79 23.39
CA PRO A 321 -16.90 15.66 24.54
C PRO A 321 -16.21 15.05 25.77
N SER A 322 -15.39 15.84 26.46
CA SER A 322 -14.60 15.40 27.62
C SER A 322 -15.47 14.64 28.63
N SER A 323 -15.01 13.48 29.12
CA SER A 323 -15.73 12.68 30.12
C SER A 323 -15.79 13.30 31.52
N ASN A 324 -15.34 14.54 31.73
CA ASN A 324 -15.34 15.16 33.06
C ASN A 324 -16.36 16.29 33.19
N LYS A 325 -17.55 15.94 33.70
CA LYS A 325 -18.33 16.74 34.66
C LYS A 325 -19.43 15.92 35.33
N THR A 326 -19.02 14.98 36.17
CA THR A 326 -19.79 14.53 37.34
C THR A 326 -18.82 14.27 38.50
N GLN A 327 -18.10 15.32 38.91
CA GLN A 327 -17.66 15.43 40.31
C GLN A 327 -18.60 16.41 40.99
N GLY A 328 -19.49 15.88 41.82
CA GLY A 328 -20.45 16.67 42.58
C GLY A 328 -21.54 15.81 43.22
N ALA A 329 -21.16 14.91 44.13
CA ALA A 329 -21.92 14.51 45.33
C ALA A 329 -21.24 13.29 45.95
N GLY A 330 -20.93 13.38 47.25
CA GLY A 330 -20.02 12.47 47.93
C GLY A 330 -20.54 11.06 48.20
N ALA A 331 -19.59 10.16 48.41
CA ALA A 331 -19.71 9.01 49.31
C ALA A 331 -18.30 8.48 49.61
N ALA A 332 -18.12 8.03 50.85
CA ALA A 332 -16.86 7.74 51.52
C ALA A 332 -16.02 6.62 50.87
N GLN A 333 -14.70 6.69 51.08
CA GLN A 333 -13.80 5.55 50.91
C GLN A 333 -14.18 4.41 51.87
N PRO A 334 -13.89 3.16 51.48
CA PRO A 334 -13.36 2.23 52.47
C PRO A 334 -12.08 1.50 52.02
N SER A 335 -11.35 1.14 53.07
CA SER A 335 -10.05 0.53 53.25
C SER A 335 -9.81 -0.88 52.67
N SER A 336 -8.57 -1.10 52.22
CA SER A 336 -7.71 -2.32 52.29
C SER A 336 -8.30 -3.75 52.40
N SER A 337 -8.09 -4.54 51.32
CA SER A 337 -7.70 -5.98 51.21
C SER A 337 -8.60 -7.09 51.84
N PRO A 338 -8.47 -8.40 51.49
CA PRO A 338 -7.64 -9.08 50.48
C PRO A 338 -8.42 -10.03 49.53
N SER A 339 -7.70 -10.60 48.55
CA SER A 339 -8.13 -11.59 47.55
C SER A 339 -8.79 -12.88 48.11
N PRO A 340 -9.58 -13.61 47.30
CA PRO A 340 -9.69 -15.06 47.49
C PRO A 340 -9.38 -15.88 46.23
N THR A 341 -8.63 -16.95 46.43
CA THR A 341 -8.44 -18.13 45.57
C THR A 341 -9.41 -19.25 45.94
N TYR A 342 -9.55 -20.22 45.01
CA TYR A 342 -10.29 -21.51 45.07
C TYR A 342 -11.81 -21.42 44.87
N GLY A 343 -12.52 -22.34 44.21
CA GLY A 343 -12.25 -23.70 43.73
C GLY A 343 -13.60 -24.31 43.30
N ALA A 344 -13.57 -25.37 42.50
CA ALA A 344 -14.67 -25.95 41.73
C ALA A 344 -15.93 -26.43 42.49
N ALA A 345 -17.08 -26.41 41.81
CA ALA A 345 -18.19 -27.36 41.98
C ALA A 345 -19.00 -27.48 40.68
N TYR A 346 -19.13 -28.71 40.16
CA TYR A 346 -19.98 -29.12 39.05
C TYR A 346 -21.45 -29.31 39.52
N SER A 347 -22.43 -29.08 38.64
CA SER A 347 -23.55 -30.02 38.43
C SER A 347 -24.30 -29.74 37.12
N GLU A 348 -24.65 -30.84 36.46
CA GLU A 348 -25.19 -31.10 35.12
C GLU A 348 -26.56 -30.50 34.79
N LYS A 349 -26.75 -30.18 33.49
CA LYS A 349 -27.82 -30.61 32.56
C LYS A 349 -27.53 -29.94 31.21
N GLY A 350 -27.11 -30.67 30.16
CA GLY A 350 -27.98 -31.23 29.10
C GLY A 350 -28.47 -30.10 28.17
N GLU A 351 -28.24 -30.03 26.87
CA GLU A 351 -27.93 -31.01 25.82
C GLU A 351 -27.21 -30.30 24.66
N VAL A 352 -26.50 -31.09 23.86
CA VAL A 352 -25.87 -30.73 22.60
C VAL A 352 -26.92 -30.82 21.49
N GLU A 353 -27.09 -29.75 20.70
CA GLU A 353 -27.77 -29.86 19.40
C GLU A 353 -26.95 -29.20 18.29
N THR A 354 -26.19 -30.08 17.64
CA THR A 354 -26.11 -30.30 16.19
C THR A 354 -26.15 -29.09 15.25
N ILE A 355 -24.97 -28.85 14.68
CA ILE A 355 -24.69 -28.21 13.39
C ILE A 355 -25.52 -28.86 12.28
N GLU A 356 -26.25 -28.08 11.45
CA GLU A 356 -26.36 -28.33 10.01
C GLU A 356 -27.02 -27.16 9.21
N ARG A 357 -26.34 -26.78 8.10
CA ARG A 357 -26.84 -26.30 6.78
C ARG A 357 -27.33 -24.85 6.65
N VAL A 358 -27.07 -24.11 5.56
CA VAL A 358 -26.57 -24.37 4.19
C VAL A 358 -25.53 -23.33 3.81
#